data_AF-A0A2W6PM00-F1
#
_entry.id   AF-A0A2W6PM00-F1
#
_cell.length_a   1.000
_cell.length_b   1.000
_cell.length_c   1.000
_cell.angle_alpha   90.00
_cell.angle_beta   90.00
_cell.angle_gamma   90.00
#
_symmetry.space_group_name_H-M   'P 1'
#
loop_
_entity.id
_entity.type
_entity.pdbx_description
1 polymer ?
#
loop_
_entity_poly.entity_id
_entity_poly.type
_entity_poly.pdbx_seq_one_letter_code
_entity_poly.pdbx_strand_id
1 'polypeptide(L)'
;VLNSLLVNVRTSVQIIDNSDLVKVHRVDNVPVGLAMPLSLTTRIGHAMVASYEMIFTQPDSVTYSKTGMLFGAELVSKSTDFLSRNPEIANLFQDYVQNCVMGDIYLNHKYTLEELMASADPYTLIFSRPSPLRGVYDSNNNF
;
A
#
# COMPACT_ATOMS: atom_id res chain seq x y z
N VAL A 1 -24.56 -48.22 -10.38
CA VAL A 1 -23.17 -48.25 -9.83
C VAL A 1 -22.63 -46.84 -9.61
N LEU A 2 -22.65 -45.95 -10.61
CA LEU A 2 -22.15 -44.56 -10.53
C LEU A 2 -22.82 -43.72 -9.41
N ASN A 3 -24.15 -43.72 -9.32
CA ASN A 3 -24.87 -42.97 -8.27
C ASN A 3 -24.53 -43.44 -6.85
N SER A 4 -24.22 -44.73 -6.69
CA SER A 4 -23.79 -45.28 -5.39
C SER A 4 -22.37 -44.80 -5.05
N LEU A 5 -21.48 -44.75 -6.05
CA LEU A 5 -20.11 -44.26 -5.89
C LEU A 5 -20.08 -42.77 -5.48
N LEU A 6 -20.90 -41.94 -6.10
CA LEU A 6 -20.97 -40.49 -5.84
C LEU A 6 -21.41 -40.16 -4.41
N VAL A 7 -22.24 -41.00 -3.79
CA VAL A 7 -22.81 -40.77 -2.45
C VAL A 7 -22.03 -41.51 -1.35
N ASN A 8 -21.56 -42.72 -1.62
CA ASN A 8 -20.89 -43.56 -0.62
C ASN A 8 -19.39 -43.32 -0.53
N VAL A 9 -18.71 -42.94 -1.61
CA VAL A 9 -17.27 -42.65 -1.55
C VAL A 9 -17.08 -41.25 -0.97
N ARG A 10 -16.25 -41.19 0.06
CA ARG A 10 -15.97 -39.98 0.82
C ARG A 10 -14.51 -39.58 0.61
N THR A 11 -14.28 -38.28 0.45
CA THR A 11 -12.96 -37.70 0.31
C THR A 11 -12.81 -36.52 1.26
N SER A 12 -11.57 -36.18 1.58
CA SER A 12 -11.24 -35.00 2.35
C SER A 12 -10.94 -33.85 1.41
N VAL A 13 -11.55 -32.70 1.68
CA VAL A 13 -11.37 -31.48 0.89
C VAL A 13 -10.66 -30.44 1.74
N GLN A 14 -9.79 -29.68 1.10
CA GLN A 14 -9.13 -28.53 1.70
C GLN A 14 -9.71 -27.26 1.09
N ILE A 15 -10.09 -26.34 1.96
CA ILE A 15 -10.57 -25.00 1.63
C ILE A 15 -9.42 -24.04 1.97
N ILE A 16 -8.92 -23.39 0.94
CA ILE A 16 -7.89 -22.36 1.04
C ILE A 16 -8.59 -21.04 0.73
N ASP A 17 -8.60 -20.13 1.68
CA ASP A 17 -9.06 -18.76 1.47
C ASP A 17 -7.87 -17.92 1.01
N ASN A 18 -7.98 -17.33 -0.18
CA ASN A 18 -6.93 -16.47 -0.73
C ASN A 18 -6.78 -15.14 0.05
N SER A 19 -7.75 -14.78 0.88
CA SER A 19 -7.72 -13.58 1.74
C SER A 19 -6.92 -13.80 3.04
N ASP A 20 -6.81 -15.05 3.49
CA ASP A 20 -6.07 -15.46 4.70
C ASP A 20 -5.34 -16.78 4.44
N LEU A 21 -4.15 -16.68 3.84
CA LEU A 21 -3.33 -17.82 3.46
C LEU A 21 -2.77 -18.61 4.66
N VAL A 22 -2.87 -18.06 5.88
CA VAL A 22 -2.36 -18.70 7.10
C VAL A 22 -3.34 -19.77 7.60
N LYS A 23 -4.61 -19.67 7.23
CA LYS A 23 -5.68 -20.52 7.77
C LYS A 23 -6.21 -21.51 6.72
N VAL A 24 -5.70 -22.74 6.81
CA VAL A 24 -6.14 -23.82 5.92
C VAL A 24 -7.23 -24.66 6.60
N HIS A 25 -8.44 -24.62 6.04
CA HIS A 25 -9.58 -25.36 6.55
C HIS A 25 -9.66 -26.73 5.89
N ARG A 26 -9.64 -27.80 6.69
CA ARG A 26 -9.79 -29.17 6.20
C ARG A 26 -11.15 -29.72 6.63
N VAL A 27 -11.90 -30.25 5.69
CA VAL A 27 -13.19 -30.92 5.94
C VAL A 27 -13.08 -32.35 5.46
N ASP A 28 -13.19 -33.29 6.40
CA ASP A 28 -13.19 -34.71 6.10
C ASP A 28 -14.62 -35.23 5.81
N ASN A 29 -14.72 -36.42 5.21
CA ASN A 29 -15.99 -37.12 4.97
C ASN A 29 -16.98 -36.46 3.98
N VAL A 30 -16.48 -35.79 2.93
CA VAL A 30 -17.33 -35.17 1.90
C VAL A 30 -17.64 -36.19 0.79
N PRO A 31 -18.90 -36.37 0.36
CA PRO A 31 -19.22 -37.23 -0.79
C PRO A 31 -18.50 -36.76 -2.06
N VAL A 32 -17.90 -37.70 -2.79
CA VAL A 32 -17.19 -37.42 -4.05
C VAL A 32 -18.11 -36.75 -5.07
N GLY A 33 -19.41 -37.07 -5.07
CA GLY A 33 -20.40 -36.44 -5.95
C GLY A 33 -20.58 -34.94 -5.73
N LEU A 34 -20.28 -34.43 -4.54
CA LEU A 34 -20.25 -33.00 -4.26
C LEU A 34 -18.84 -32.43 -4.44
N ALA A 35 -17.83 -33.14 -3.94
CA ALA A 35 -16.45 -32.67 -3.94
C ALA A 35 -15.87 -32.48 -5.36
N MET A 36 -16.18 -33.39 -6.29
CA MET A 36 -15.67 -33.33 -7.68
C MET A 36 -16.11 -32.08 -8.45
N PRO A 37 -17.42 -31.81 -8.63
CA PRO A 37 -17.85 -30.63 -9.37
C PRO A 37 -17.45 -29.34 -8.67
N LEU A 38 -17.51 -29.28 -7.33
CA LEU A 38 -17.07 -28.11 -6.57
C LEU A 38 -15.56 -27.84 -6.76
N SER A 39 -14.73 -28.87 -6.60
CA SER A 39 -13.28 -28.73 -6.81
C SER A 39 -12.93 -28.31 -8.23
N LEU A 40 -13.65 -28.83 -9.23
CA LEU A 40 -13.41 -28.48 -10.63
C LEU A 40 -13.75 -27.01 -10.88
N THR A 41 -14.95 -26.57 -10.47
CA THR A 41 -15.40 -25.19 -10.62
C THR A 41 -14.49 -24.22 -9.87
N THR A 42 -14.08 -24.54 -8.64
CA THR A 42 -13.15 -23.71 -7.87
C THR A 42 -11.80 -23.58 -8.57
N ARG A 43 -11.24 -24.67 -9.12
CA ARG A 43 -9.96 -24.62 -9.85
C ARG A 43 -10.06 -23.78 -11.13
N ILE A 44 -11.15 -23.92 -11.88
CA ILE A 44 -11.38 -23.13 -13.09
C ILE A 44 -11.54 -21.64 -12.74
N GLY A 45 -12.39 -21.34 -11.76
CA GLY A 45 -12.61 -19.97 -11.30
C GLY A 45 -11.34 -19.33 -10.74
N HIS A 46 -10.56 -20.07 -9.96
CA HIS A 46 -9.27 -19.62 -9.43
C HIS A 46 -8.28 -19.33 -10.57
N ALA A 47 -8.17 -20.21 -11.57
CA ALA A 47 -7.31 -19.97 -12.73
C ALA A 47 -7.75 -18.74 -13.53
N MET A 48 -9.07 -18.53 -13.72
CA MET A 48 -9.60 -17.35 -14.39
C MET A 48 -9.28 -16.07 -13.62
N VAL A 49 -9.54 -16.03 -12.31
CA VAL A 49 -9.23 -14.88 -11.46
C VAL A 49 -7.74 -14.60 -11.45
N ALA A 50 -6.90 -15.63 -11.27
CA ALA A 50 -5.45 -15.48 -11.29
C ALA A 50 -4.94 -14.96 -12.65
N SER A 51 -5.56 -15.38 -13.77
CA SER A 51 -5.22 -14.86 -15.10
C SER A 51 -5.67 -13.41 -15.31
N TYR A 52 -6.83 -13.03 -14.75
CA TYR A 52 -7.32 -11.67 -14.78
C TYR A 52 -6.43 -10.76 -13.94
N GLU A 53 -6.06 -11.20 -12.73
CA GLU A 53 -5.05 -10.55 -11.91
C GLU A 53 -3.74 -10.44 -12.69
N MET A 54 -3.21 -11.50 -13.29
CA MET A 54 -1.96 -11.42 -14.05
C MET A 54 -1.97 -10.37 -15.19
N ILE A 55 -3.11 -10.17 -15.86
CA ILE A 55 -3.24 -9.22 -16.98
C ILE A 55 -3.50 -7.78 -16.49
N PHE A 56 -4.25 -7.64 -15.39
CA PHE A 56 -4.68 -6.34 -14.85
C PHE A 56 -3.95 -5.92 -13.56
N THR A 57 -3.02 -6.71 -13.05
CA THR A 57 -2.05 -6.29 -12.05
C THR A 57 -1.12 -5.27 -12.69
N GLN A 58 -0.98 -4.11 -12.06
CA GLN A 58 0.00 -3.10 -12.45
C GLN A 58 1.38 -3.78 -12.56
N PRO A 59 2.09 -3.66 -13.70
CA PRO A 59 3.32 -4.41 -13.93
C PRO A 59 4.44 -3.81 -13.09
N ASP A 60 4.68 -4.38 -11.92
CA ASP A 60 5.90 -4.14 -11.13
C ASP A 60 6.43 -5.42 -10.47
N SER A 61 6.14 -6.60 -11.04
CA SER A 61 6.42 -7.87 -10.37
C SER A 61 7.18 -8.93 -11.18
N VAL A 62 7.56 -8.68 -12.43
CA VAL A 62 8.28 -9.69 -13.23
C VAL A 62 9.72 -9.97 -12.76
N THR A 63 10.21 -9.22 -11.75
CA THR A 63 11.53 -9.45 -11.11
C THR A 63 11.43 -9.51 -9.56
N TYR A 64 10.24 -9.67 -8.97
CA TYR A 64 10.05 -9.48 -7.52
C TYR A 64 10.63 -10.61 -6.65
N SER A 65 10.75 -11.83 -7.17
CA SER A 65 11.16 -12.99 -6.36
C SER A 65 12.64 -13.35 -6.40
N LYS A 66 13.48 -12.69 -7.21
CA LYS A 66 14.87 -13.16 -7.40
C LYS A 66 15.93 -12.46 -6.56
N THR A 67 15.83 -11.16 -6.27
CA THR A 67 16.73 -10.45 -5.35
C THR A 67 16.19 -9.04 -5.01
N GLY A 68 15.72 -8.79 -3.78
CA GLY A 68 15.73 -7.43 -3.20
C GLY A 68 14.43 -6.60 -3.13
N MET A 69 13.32 -6.96 -3.79
CA MET A 69 12.12 -6.09 -3.78
C MET A 69 11.27 -6.18 -2.50
N LEU A 70 11.28 -7.30 -1.78
CA LEU A 70 10.55 -7.40 -0.49
C LEU A 70 11.12 -6.43 0.56
N PHE A 71 12.44 -6.27 0.60
CA PHE A 71 13.12 -5.30 1.46
C PHE A 71 12.83 -3.85 1.04
N GLY A 72 12.80 -3.58 -0.27
CA GLY A 72 12.41 -2.29 -0.82
C GLY A 72 10.95 -1.93 -0.53
N ALA A 73 10.03 -2.89 -0.64
CA ALA A 73 8.62 -2.70 -0.32
C ALA A 73 8.38 -2.57 1.18
N GLU A 74 9.13 -3.29 2.03
CA GLU A 74 9.09 -3.11 3.48
C GLU A 74 9.58 -1.70 3.87
N LEU A 75 10.66 -1.21 3.24
CA LEU A 75 11.16 0.15 3.43
C LEU A 75 10.16 1.20 2.95
N VAL A 76 9.58 1.03 1.75
CA VAL A 76 8.58 1.95 1.19
C VAL A 76 7.29 1.90 2.00
N SER A 77 6.87 0.73 2.47
CA SER A 77 5.72 0.57 3.36
C SER A 77 5.98 1.24 4.70
N LYS A 78 7.13 1.01 5.34
CA LYS A 78 7.54 1.69 6.59
C LYS A 78 7.73 3.19 6.41
N SER A 79 8.25 3.66 5.28
CA SER A 79 8.41 5.09 4.99
C SER A 79 7.08 5.77 4.70
N THR A 80 6.17 5.08 4.00
CA THR A 80 4.80 5.56 3.78
C THR A 80 4.02 5.56 5.09
N ASP A 81 4.25 4.57 5.96
CA ASP A 81 3.71 4.56 7.33
C ASP A 81 4.25 5.76 8.11
N PHE A 82 5.54 6.10 8.01
CA PHE A 82 6.10 7.31 8.63
C PHE A 82 5.48 8.61 8.08
N LEU A 83 5.29 8.71 6.75
CA LEU A 83 4.58 9.82 6.12
C LEU A 83 3.10 9.88 6.55
N SER A 84 2.49 8.72 6.83
CA SER A 84 1.09 8.60 7.24
C SER A 84 0.87 8.82 8.75
N ARG A 85 1.90 8.71 9.59
CA ARG A 85 1.75 8.70 11.06
C ARG A 85 1.51 10.07 11.69
N ASN A 86 1.88 11.18 11.05
CA ASN A 86 1.63 12.51 11.60
C ASN A 86 0.94 13.41 10.58
N PRO A 87 -0.38 13.22 10.34
CA PRO A 87 -1.18 14.15 9.54
C PRO A 87 -1.15 15.58 10.09
N GLU A 88 -0.82 15.76 11.37
CA GLU A 88 -0.57 17.07 11.99
C GLU A 88 0.64 17.77 11.34
N ILE A 89 1.78 17.10 11.19
CA ILE A 89 2.99 17.68 10.58
C ILE A 89 2.78 17.97 9.08
N ALA A 90 2.05 17.11 8.37
CA ALA A 90 1.75 17.35 6.96
C ALA A 90 0.88 18.62 6.77
N ASN A 91 -0.12 18.82 7.63
CA ASN A 91 -0.94 20.03 7.62
C ASN A 91 -0.13 21.27 8.05
N LEU A 92 0.65 21.18 9.13
CA LEU A 92 1.52 22.26 9.59
C LEU A 92 2.53 22.69 8.53
N PHE A 93 3.08 21.74 7.77
CA PHE A 93 3.99 22.03 6.67
C PHE A 93 3.28 22.72 5.50
N GLN A 94 2.07 22.30 5.15
CA GLN A 94 1.25 23.01 4.14
C GLN A 94 0.98 24.45 4.56
N ASP A 95 0.58 24.65 5.82
CA ASP A 95 0.38 25.98 6.39
C ASP A 95 1.68 26.79 6.40
N TYR A 96 2.83 26.16 6.63
CA TYR A 96 4.14 26.82 6.61
C TYR A 96 4.50 27.29 5.21
N VAL A 97 4.27 26.47 4.19
CA VAL A 97 4.55 26.85 2.79
C VAL A 97 3.65 28.01 2.36
N GLN A 98 2.36 27.96 2.66
CA GLN A 98 1.42 29.01 2.26
C GLN A 98 1.61 30.30 3.05
N ASN A 99 1.76 30.22 4.37
CA ASN A 99 1.84 31.40 5.21
C ASN A 99 3.27 31.98 5.26
N CYS A 100 4.32 31.16 5.39
CA CYS A 100 5.70 31.65 5.48
C CYS A 100 6.41 31.72 4.12
N VAL A 101 6.51 30.60 3.40
CA VAL A 101 7.40 30.48 2.23
C VAL A 101 6.94 31.38 1.08
N MET A 102 5.65 31.37 0.75
CA MET A 102 5.10 32.28 -0.26
C MET A 102 5.24 33.75 0.15
N GLY A 103 5.04 34.06 1.43
CA GLY A 103 5.27 35.41 1.96
C GLY A 103 6.71 35.86 1.82
N ASP A 104 7.68 34.97 2.06
CA ASP A 104 9.10 35.26 1.94
C ASP A 104 9.56 35.43 0.48
N ILE A 105 8.90 34.76 -0.47
CA ILE A 105 9.12 34.97 -1.91
C ILE A 105 8.52 36.31 -2.38
N TYR A 106 7.25 36.58 -2.07
CA TYR A 106 6.52 37.72 -2.64
C TYR A 106 6.72 39.05 -1.90
N LEU A 107 6.89 39.03 -0.57
CA LEU A 107 6.96 40.25 0.24
C LEU A 107 8.41 40.57 0.63
N ASN A 108 9.12 39.60 1.19
CA ASN A 108 10.48 39.83 1.70
C ASN A 108 11.59 39.56 0.67
N HIS A 109 11.25 38.99 -0.50
CA HIS A 109 12.18 38.66 -1.59
C HIS A 109 13.45 37.91 -1.11
N LYS A 110 13.30 37.00 -0.14
CA LYS A 110 14.45 36.27 0.44
C LYS A 110 15.07 35.26 -0.53
N TYR A 111 14.26 34.71 -1.43
CA TYR A 111 14.60 33.76 -2.48
C TYR A 111 13.44 33.72 -3.49
N THR A 112 13.68 33.22 -4.69
CA THR A 112 12.64 33.11 -5.73
C THR A 112 12.10 31.69 -5.87
N LEU A 113 10.95 31.53 -6.53
CA LEU A 113 10.43 30.20 -6.85
C LEU A 113 11.40 29.41 -7.74
N GLU A 114 12.07 30.08 -8.68
CA GLU A 114 13.05 29.46 -9.58
C GLU A 114 14.26 28.95 -8.80
N GLU A 115 14.77 29.74 -7.85
CA GLU A 115 15.87 29.35 -6.96
C GLU A 115 15.48 28.18 -6.05
N LEU A 116 14.22 28.15 -5.58
CA LEU A 116 13.70 27.03 -4.80
C LEU A 116 13.60 25.73 -5.62
N MET A 117 13.17 25.82 -6.88
CA MET A 117 13.03 24.67 -7.78
C MET A 117 14.37 24.15 -8.33
N ALA A 118 15.37 25.03 -8.46
CA ALA A 118 16.70 24.68 -8.92
C ALA A 118 17.66 24.27 -7.79
N SER A 119 17.30 24.51 -6.52
CA SER A 119 18.14 24.18 -5.38
C SER A 119 18.25 22.66 -5.17
N ALA A 120 19.47 22.20 -4.89
CA ALA A 120 19.73 20.81 -4.49
C ALA A 120 19.15 20.48 -3.10
N ASP A 121 18.85 21.50 -2.28
CA ASP A 121 18.25 21.33 -0.96
C ASP A 121 17.31 22.51 -0.63
N PRO A 122 16.04 22.45 -1.06
CA PRO A 122 15.05 23.51 -0.83
C PRO A 122 14.65 23.66 0.64
N TYR A 123 14.77 22.59 1.45
CA TYR A 123 14.39 22.62 2.86
C TYR A 123 15.32 23.51 3.66
N THR A 124 16.63 23.40 3.43
CA THR A 124 17.62 24.26 4.10
C THR A 124 17.44 25.73 3.74
N LEU A 125 17.00 26.04 2.51
CA LEU A 125 16.70 27.40 2.08
C LEU A 125 15.54 28.01 2.90
N ILE A 126 14.40 27.31 2.97
CA ILE A 126 13.18 27.80 3.63
C ILE A 126 13.30 27.79 5.15
N PHE A 127 14.13 26.94 5.75
CA PHE A 127 14.32 26.85 7.21
C PHE A 127 15.54 27.63 7.73
N SER A 128 16.38 28.19 6.86
CA SER A 128 17.57 28.95 7.28
C SER A 128 17.26 30.24 8.04
N ARG A 129 16.20 30.95 7.62
CA ARG A 129 15.78 32.26 8.16
C ARG A 129 14.25 32.41 8.15
N PRO A 130 13.51 31.59 8.93
CA PRO A 130 12.06 31.65 8.97
C PRO A 130 11.58 33.02 9.51
N SER A 131 10.42 33.47 9.03
CA SER A 131 9.84 34.73 9.49
C SER A 131 9.17 34.56 10.86
N PRO A 132 9.62 35.25 11.93
CA PRO A 132 9.07 35.09 13.28
C PRO A 132 7.63 35.61 13.43
N LEU A 133 7.13 36.39 12.46
CA LEU A 133 5.77 36.96 12.49
C LEU A 133 4.72 36.05 11.84
N ARG A 134 5.13 35.05 11.05
CA ARG A 134 4.23 34.23 10.23
C ARG A 134 4.31 32.73 10.57
N GLY A 135 4.93 32.43 11.70
CA GLY A 135 5.12 31.08 12.23
C GLY A 135 3.83 30.27 12.30
N VAL A 136 3.93 29.00 11.95
CA VAL A 136 2.88 28.02 12.16
C VAL A 136 3.17 27.34 13.49
N TYR A 137 2.15 27.20 14.31
CA TYR A 137 2.29 26.61 15.64
C TYR A 137 1.54 25.29 15.70
N ASP A 138 2.16 24.30 16.30
CA ASP A 138 1.52 23.05 16.68
C ASP A 138 0.35 23.32 17.68
N SER A 139 -0.54 22.36 17.85
CA SER A 139 -1.66 22.40 18.81
C SER A 139 -1.22 22.71 20.26
N ASN A 140 0.06 22.50 20.56
CA ASN A 140 0.72 22.83 21.84
C ASN A 140 1.41 24.22 21.88
N ASN A 141 1.17 25.10 20.91
CA ASN A 141 1.85 26.40 20.73
C ASN A 141 3.38 26.30 20.59
N ASN A 142 3.89 25.16 20.15
CA ASN A 142 5.30 25.02 19.78
C ASN A 142 5.50 25.42 18.32
N PHE A 143 6.60 26.13 18.05
CA PHE A 143 7.01 26.57 16.71
C PHE A 143 7.74 25.46 15.96
#